data_AF-A0A316VMP4-F1
#
_entry.id   AF-A0A316VMP4-F1
#
_cell.length_a   1.000
_cell.length_b   1.000
_cell.length_c   1.000
_cell.angle_alpha   90.00
_cell.angle_beta   90.00
_cell.angle_gamma   90.00
#
_symmetry.space_group_name_H-M   'P 1'
#
loop_
_entity.id
_entity.type
_entity.pdbx_description
1 polymer ?
#
loop_
_entity_poly.entity_id
_entity_poly.type
_entity_poly.pdbx_seq_one_letter_code
_entity_poly.pdbx_strand_id
1 'polypeptide(L)' 'FCFPVDEAEVPNYRSVISNPMDFQTMQNKLEAEEYRTPEDFKDDLLLVMRNAQTFNPPGSIYSNEAKRIE' A
#
# COMPACT_ATOMS: atom_id res chain seq x y z
N PHE A 1 -0.62 -6.15 -3.05
CA PHE A 1 -0.88 -5.78 -1.64
C PHE A 1 0.06 -6.47 -0.67
N CYS A 2 0.33 -7.78 -0.81
CA CYS A 2 1.08 -8.52 0.21
C CYS A 2 2.58 -8.20 0.27
N PHE A 3 3.21 -7.90 -0.86
CA PHE A 3 4.65 -7.67 -0.96
C PHE A 3 4.95 -6.30 -1.56
N PRO A 4 6.14 -5.74 -1.30
CA PRO A 4 6.60 -4.52 -1.95
C PRO A 4 6.54 -4.64 -3.48
N VAL A 5 6.25 -3.54 -4.16
CA VAL A 5 6.30 -3.49 -5.62
C VAL A 5 7.76 -3.56 -6.08
N ASP A 6 8.07 -4.49 -6.97
CA ASP A 6 9.36 -4.54 -7.65
C ASP A 6 9.42 -3.45 -8.73
N GLU A 7 10.31 -2.48 -8.54
CA GLU A 7 10.46 -1.33 -9.43
C GLU A 7 11.08 -1.67 -10.79
N ALA A 8 11.77 -2.82 -10.89
CA ALA A 8 12.26 -3.31 -12.17
C ALA A 8 11.11 -3.83 -13.05
N GLU A 9 10.11 -4.45 -12.42
CA GLU A 9 8.92 -5.00 -13.07
C GLU A 9 7.82 -3.95 -13.28
N VAL A 10 7.78 -2.92 -12.42
CA VAL A 10 6.80 -1.82 -12.49
C VAL A 10 7.50 -0.47 -12.64
N PRO A 11 7.90 -0.11 -13.88
CA PRO A 11 8.56 1.16 -14.15
C PRO A 11 7.72 2.35 -13.66
N ASN A 12 8.41 3.38 -13.18
CA ASN A 12 7.81 4.65 -12.74
C ASN A 12 6.94 4.57 -11.47
N TYR A 13 6.85 3.42 -10.78
CA TYR A 13 6.03 3.31 -9.56
C TYR A 13 6.37 4.39 -8.51
N ARG A 14 7.66 4.55 -8.16
CA ARG A 14 8.14 5.58 -7.22
C ARG A 14 7.97 7.02 -7.71
N SER A 15 7.84 7.23 -9.03
CA SER A 15 7.60 8.57 -9.58
C SER A 15 6.16 9.04 -9.35
N VAL A 16 5.23 8.09 -9.19
CA VAL A 16 3.81 8.34 -8.94
C VAL A 16 3.48 8.19 -7.46
N ILE A 17 4.03 7.17 -6.81
CA ILE A 17 3.76 6.81 -5.42
C ILE A 17 4.91 7.24 -4.53
N SER A 18 4.69 8.31 -3.75
CA SER A 18 5.71 8.88 -2.86
C SER A 18 6.02 7.99 -1.66
N ASN A 19 5.01 7.35 -1.08
CA ASN A 19 5.14 6.52 0.11
C ASN A 19 4.59 5.11 -0.16
N PRO A 20 5.37 4.21 -0.77
CA PRO A 20 4.95 2.82 -0.93
C PRO A 20 4.65 2.14 0.41
N MET A 21 3.64 1.28 0.41
CA MET A 21 3.27 0.45 1.55
C MET A 21 2.66 -0.86 1.05
N ASP A 22 2.84 -1.92 1.82
CA ASP A 22 2.35 -3.28 1.54
C ASP A 22 2.23 -4.06 2.87
N PHE A 23 1.53 -5.19 2.86
CA PHE A 23 1.25 -5.93 4.09
C PHE A 23 2.47 -6.57 4.74
N GLN A 24 3.51 -6.94 3.97
CA GLN A 24 4.76 -7.43 4.54
C GLN A 24 5.51 -6.30 5.23
N THR A 25 5.57 -5.11 4.64
CA THR A 25 6.13 -3.92 5.31
C THR A 25 5.35 -3.58 6.58
N MET A 26 4.01 -3.61 6.55
CA MET A 26 3.19 -3.41 7.75
C MET A 26 3.45 -4.47 8.82
N GLN A 27 3.57 -5.74 8.44
CA GLN A 27 3.91 -6.81 9.37
C GLN A 27 5.26 -6.55 10.04
N ASN A 28 6.29 -6.18 9.27
CA ASN A 28 7.61 -5.85 9.80
C ASN A 28 7.55 -4.67 10.79
N LYS A 29 6.78 -3.61 10.47
CA LYS A 29 6.57 -2.46 11.36
C LYS A 29 5.87 -2.84 12.66
N LEU A 30 4.90 -3.76 12.59
CA LEU A 30 4.20 -4.28 13.76
C LEU A 30 5.15 -5.09 14.66
N GLU A 31 5.93 -5.99 14.08
CA GLU A 31 6.93 -6.81 14.80
C GLU A 31 8.05 -5.97 15.41
N ALA A 32 8.39 -4.82 14.79
CA ALA A 32 9.34 -3.85 15.29
C ALA A 32 8.76 -2.83 16.29
N GLU A 33 7.49 -3.00 16.71
CA GLU A 33 6.78 -2.08 17.62
C GLU A 33 6.74 -0.62 17.13
N GLU A 34 6.73 -0.39 15.81
CA GLU A 34 6.71 0.96 15.22
C GLU A 34 5.32 1.61 15.25
N TYR A 35 4.26 0.81 15.33
CA TYR A 35 2.89 1.30 15.50
C TYR A 35 2.63 1.58 16.98
N ARG A 36 2.56 2.87 17.35
CA ARG A 36 2.32 3.29 18.74
C ARG A 36 0.84 3.30 19.09
N THR A 37 0.00 3.43 18.08
CA THR A 37 -1.46 3.51 18.18
C THR A 37 -2.13 2.65 17.12
N PRO A 38 -3.37 2.18 17.35
CA PRO A 38 -4.18 1.55 16.31
C PRO A 38 -4.38 2.44 15.08
N GLU A 39 -4.40 3.76 15.28
CA GLU A 39 -4.48 4.75 14.20
C GLU A 39 -3.26 4.70 13.27
N ASP A 40 -2.04 4.54 13.80
CA ASP A 40 -0.83 4.42 12.95
C ASP A 40 -0.91 3.20 12.01
N PHE A 41 -1.41 2.06 12.53
CA PHE A 41 -1.62 0.85 11.74
C PHE A 41 -2.71 1.05 10.69
N LYS A 42 -3.82 1.67 11.08
CA LYS A 42 -4.94 1.98 10.18
C LYS A 42 -4.50 2.92 9.05
N ASP A 43 -3.65 3.90 9.34
CA ASP A 43 -3.17 4.85 8.34
C ASP A 43 -2.34 4.15 7.26
N ASP A 44 -1.48 3.20 7.63
CA ASP A 44 -0.75 2.37 6.66
C ASP A 44 -1.67 1.43 5.88
N LEU A 45 -2.69 0.85 6.52
CA LEU A 45 -3.69 0.03 5.82
C LEU A 45 -4.39 0.82 4.72
N LEU A 46 -4.85 2.04 5.05
CA LEU A 46 -5.47 2.95 4.09
C LEU A 46 -4.47 3.42 3.02
N LEU A 47 -3.20 3.59 3.38
CA LEU A 47 -2.15 3.96 2.42
C LEU A 47 -1.95 2.88 1.36
N VAL A 48 -1.98 1.59 1.71
CA VAL A 48 -1.94 0.49 0.72
C VAL A 48 -3.08 0.64 -0.30
N MET A 49 -4.30 0.91 0.16
CA MET A 49 -5.47 1.05 -0.72
C MET A 49 -5.40 2.30 -1.58
N ARG A 50 -5.02 3.44 -0.99
CA ARG A 50 -4.89 4.71 -1.71
C ARG A 50 -3.80 4.66 -2.77
N ASN A 51 -2.65 4.05 -2.47
CA ASN A 51 -1.58 3.87 -3.45
C ASN A 51 -2.04 3.01 -4.63
N ALA A 52 -2.78 1.93 -4.36
CA ALA A 52 -3.33 1.09 -5.40
C ALA A 52 -4.36 1.84 -6.28
N GLN A 53 -5.23 2.64 -5.68
CA GLN A 53 -6.19 3.47 -6.43
C GLN A 53 -5.53 4.62 -7.19
N THR A 54 -4.40 5.14 -6.71
CA THR A 54 -3.65 6.24 -7.33
C THR A 54 -2.84 5.76 -8.53
N PHE A 55 -2.14 4.63 -8.39
CA PHE A 55 -1.30 4.10 -9.46
C PHE A 55 -2.09 3.40 -10.56
N ASN A 56 -3.14 2.65 -10.20
CA ASN A 56 -3.88 1.83 -11.14
C ASN A 56 -5.10 2.57 -11.71
N PRO A 57 -5.40 2.43 -13.02
CA PRO A 57 -6.57 3.07 -13.62
C PRO A 57 -7.89 2.71 -12.90
N PRO A 58 -8.83 3.66 -12.79
CA PRO A 58 -10.17 3.37 -12.29
C PRO A 58 -10.82 2.23 -13.08
N GLY A 59 -11.45 1.28 -12.38
CA GLY A 59 -12.09 0.11 -13.01
C GLY A 59 -11.16 -1.07 -13.25
N SER A 60 -9.84 -0.91 -13.07
CA SER A 60 -8.91 -2.05 -13.03
C SER A 60 -9.21 -2.97 -11.84
N ILE A 61 -8.79 -4.23 -11.93
CA ILE A 61 -8.95 -5.20 -10.83
C ILE A 61 -8.31 -4.67 -9.54
N TYR A 62 -7.13 -4.05 -9.62
CA TYR A 62 -6.41 -3.55 -8.45
C TYR A 62 -7.11 -2.35 -7.81
N SER A 63 -7.60 -1.41 -8.63
CA SER A 63 -8.34 -0.24 -8.15
C SER A 63 -9.68 -0.66 -7.52
N ASN A 64 -10.38 -1.61 -8.12
CA ASN A 64 -11.66 -2.10 -7.60
C ASN A 64 -11.49 -2.91 -6.32
N GLU A 65 -10.51 -3.80 -6.25
CA GLU A 65 -10.23 -4.57 -5.03
C GLU A 65 -9.79 -3.66 -3.88
N ALA A 66 -8.99 -2.63 -4.16
CA ALA A 66 -8.63 -1.64 -3.13
C ALA A 66 -9.85 -0.91 -2.56
N LYS A 67 -10.81 -0.52 -3.41
CA LYS A 67 -12.08 0.09 -2.99
C LYS A 67 -13.01 -0.84 -2.21
N ARG A 68 -12.84 -2.16 -2.33
CA ARG A 68 -13.64 -3.14 -1.57
C ARG A 68 -13.11 -3.35 -0.15
N ILE A 69 -11.82 -3.09 0.06
CA ILE A 69 -11.13 -3.26 1.34
C ILE A 69 -11.22 -1.99 2.20
N GLU A 70 -11.22 -0.81 1.56
CA GLU A 70 -11.47 0.49 2.21
C GLU A 70 -12.91 0.62 2.75
#